data_AF-A0A661FUH6-F1
#
_entry.id   AF-A0A661FUH6-F1
#
_cell.length_a   1.000
_cell.length_b   1.000
_cell.length_c   1.000
_cell.angle_alpha   90.00
_cell.angle_beta   90.00
_cell.angle_gamma   90.00
#
_symmetry.space_group_name_H-M   'P 1'
#
loop_
_entity.id
_entity.type
_entity.pdbx_description
1 polymer ?
#
loop_
_entity_poly.entity_id
_entity_poly.type
_entity_poly.pdbx_seq_one_letter_code
_entity_poly.pdbx_strand_id
1 'polypeptide(L)'
;MPKTRFALLIFSLLTLVSVPGYAKADNGAELFAANCAACHQADGKGLPGAFPPLAGSDYIKEDPWRLVEATVNGLSGPMTVNGAEYNNVMPAMSYLSDDELSAIVTYVLNSWGNAGGQFSAEQIGRYREEAGLEARQGGGERHPGTPESEHIFQGQALAMQEAEQVITPGAPSLSQSEFAHARKLYFERCAGCHGVLRKGATGKPLTPDITQEKG
;
A
#
# COMPACT_ATOMS: atom_id res chain seq x y z
N MET A 1 -19.32 -79.04 7.49
CA MET A 1 -19.43 -78.13 8.65
C MET A 1 -18.44 -76.99 8.47
N PRO A 2 -18.86 -75.77 8.08
CA PRO A 2 -17.96 -74.65 7.82
C PRO A 2 -17.69 -73.88 9.12
N LYS A 3 -16.42 -73.57 9.41
CA LYS A 3 -16.05 -72.62 10.48
C LYS A 3 -15.70 -71.28 9.85
N THR A 4 -16.51 -70.31 10.26
CA THR A 4 -16.67 -68.92 9.87
C THR A 4 -15.42 -68.07 10.00
N ARG A 5 -15.23 -67.17 9.02
CA ARG A 5 -14.23 -66.10 9.01
C ARG A 5 -14.69 -64.96 9.93
N PHE A 6 -13.86 -64.53 10.87
CA PHE A 6 -14.08 -63.31 11.65
C PHE A 6 -13.65 -62.11 10.79
N ALA A 7 -14.64 -61.35 10.30
CA ALA A 7 -14.41 -60.05 9.69
C ALA A 7 -14.31 -59.00 10.80
N LEU A 8 -13.10 -58.43 10.96
CA LEU A 8 -12.87 -57.30 11.85
C LEU A 8 -13.40 -56.03 11.15
N LEU A 9 -14.58 -55.57 11.56
CA LEU A 9 -15.13 -54.29 11.12
C LEU A 9 -14.31 -53.16 11.75
N ILE A 10 -13.40 -52.58 10.96
CA ILE A 10 -12.74 -51.32 11.28
C ILE A 10 -13.78 -50.21 11.05
N PHE A 11 -14.41 -49.76 12.12
CA PHE A 11 -15.20 -48.52 12.13
C PHE A 11 -14.21 -47.36 12.05
N SER A 12 -13.87 -46.95 10.83
CA SER A 12 -13.13 -45.71 10.59
C SER A 12 -14.06 -44.55 10.90
N LEU A 13 -13.95 -44.00 12.11
CA LEU A 13 -14.60 -42.77 12.53
C LEU A 13 -13.97 -41.62 11.74
N LEU A 14 -14.54 -41.33 10.57
CA LEU A 14 -14.18 -40.18 9.74
C LEU A 14 -14.75 -38.92 10.42
N THR A 15 -14.07 -38.41 11.43
CA THR A 15 -14.33 -37.08 11.96
C THR A 15 -14.05 -36.08 10.84
N LEU A 16 -15.10 -35.46 10.29
CA LEU A 16 -14.98 -34.24 9.49
C LEU A 16 -14.33 -33.17 10.37
N VAL A 17 -13.01 -33.07 10.31
CA VAL A 17 -12.30 -31.87 10.73
C VAL A 17 -12.65 -30.83 9.67
N SER A 18 -13.56 -29.92 10.02
CA SER A 18 -13.83 -28.74 9.21
C SER A 18 -12.53 -27.93 9.16
N VAL A 19 -11.79 -28.04 8.07
CA VAL A 19 -10.66 -27.14 7.81
C VAL A 19 -11.30 -25.77 7.62
N PRO A 20 -11.01 -24.76 8.46
CA PRO A 20 -11.57 -23.44 8.28
C PRO A 20 -11.32 -22.99 6.84
N GLY A 21 -12.42 -22.67 6.15
CA GLY A 21 -12.39 -22.32 4.74
C GLY A 21 -11.54 -21.08 4.54
N TYR A 22 -10.50 -21.19 3.72
CA TYR A 22 -9.70 -20.05 3.32
C TYR A 22 -10.58 -19.08 2.55
N ALA A 23 -10.81 -17.89 3.13
CA ALA A 23 -11.48 -16.81 2.45
C ALA A 23 -10.75 -16.48 1.14
N LYS A 24 -11.52 -16.20 0.09
CA LYS A 24 -11.03 -15.96 -1.26
C LYS A 24 -10.11 -14.73 -1.29
N ALA A 25 -8.81 -14.97 -1.46
CA ALA A 25 -7.75 -13.98 -1.65
C ALA A 25 -7.81 -13.32 -3.06
N ASP A 26 -9.00 -12.90 -3.50
CA ASP A 26 -9.28 -12.63 -4.90
C ASP A 26 -8.68 -11.31 -5.44
N ASN A 27 -8.17 -10.43 -4.57
CA ASN A 27 -7.68 -9.10 -4.94
C ASN A 27 -6.25 -8.79 -4.44
N GLY A 28 -5.47 -9.78 -4.01
CA GLY A 28 -4.13 -9.55 -3.43
C GLY A 28 -3.18 -8.75 -4.32
N ALA A 29 -3.25 -8.95 -5.66
CA ALA A 29 -2.46 -8.18 -6.62
C ALA A 29 -2.87 -6.71 -6.72
N GLU A 30 -4.17 -6.41 -6.68
CA GLU A 30 -4.71 -5.06 -6.72
C GLU A 30 -4.37 -4.31 -5.43
N LEU A 31 -4.57 -4.96 -4.29
CA LEU A 31 -4.20 -4.44 -2.98
C LEU A 31 -2.69 -4.18 -2.89
N PHE A 32 -1.85 -5.08 -3.42
CA PHE A 32 -0.41 -4.88 -3.51
C PHE A 32 -0.05 -3.66 -4.37
N ALA A 33 -0.70 -3.51 -5.54
CA ALA A 33 -0.48 -2.37 -6.41
C ALA A 33 -0.82 -1.03 -5.72
N ALA A 34 -1.92 -1.01 -4.95
CA ALA A 34 -2.38 0.18 -4.23
C ALA A 34 -1.51 0.53 -3.01
N ASN A 35 -0.96 -0.46 -2.30
CA ASN A 35 -0.35 -0.26 -0.98
C ASN A 35 1.17 -0.47 -0.93
N CYS A 36 1.73 -1.30 -1.82
CA CYS A 36 3.09 -1.82 -1.67
C CYS A 36 3.99 -1.46 -2.86
N ALA A 37 3.42 -1.42 -4.07
CA ALA A 37 4.18 -1.26 -5.31
C ALA A 37 4.89 0.09 -5.44
N ALA A 38 4.45 1.13 -4.74
CA ALA A 38 5.12 2.44 -4.75
C ALA A 38 6.59 2.35 -4.28
N CYS A 39 6.89 1.42 -3.35
CA CYS A 39 8.25 1.20 -2.84
C CYS A 39 8.85 -0.10 -3.40
N HIS A 40 8.13 -1.21 -3.28
CA HIS A 40 8.62 -2.53 -3.68
C HIS A 40 8.53 -2.82 -5.18
N GLN A 41 8.01 -1.87 -5.97
CA GLN A 41 7.78 -1.95 -7.41
C GLN A 41 6.74 -3.01 -7.80
N ALA A 42 6.18 -2.87 -9.01
CA ALA A 42 5.16 -3.78 -9.52
C ALA A 42 5.70 -5.21 -9.75
N ASP A 43 7.00 -5.35 -9.99
CA ASP A 43 7.68 -6.64 -10.18
C ASP A 43 8.35 -7.16 -8.89
N GLY A 44 8.11 -6.51 -7.75
CA GLY A 44 8.62 -6.93 -6.45
C GLY A 44 10.13 -6.77 -6.29
N LYS A 45 10.86 -6.16 -7.23
CA LYS A 45 12.33 -6.03 -7.14
C LYS A 45 12.80 -4.90 -6.22
N GLY A 46 11.90 -4.04 -5.78
CA GLY A 46 12.26 -2.86 -5.00
C GLY A 46 13.25 -1.96 -5.73
N LEU A 47 14.09 -1.28 -4.96
CA LEU A 47 15.15 -0.42 -5.47
C LEU A 47 16.43 -0.69 -4.65
N PRO A 48 17.51 -1.21 -5.27
CA PRO A 48 18.75 -1.51 -4.55
C PRO A 48 19.24 -0.33 -3.70
N GLY A 49 19.57 -0.60 -2.43
CA GLY A 49 20.02 0.42 -1.46
C GLY A 49 18.91 1.28 -0.83
N ALA A 50 17.65 1.16 -1.30
CA ALA A 50 16.51 1.91 -0.76
C ALA A 50 15.39 0.99 -0.28
N PHE A 51 14.83 0.17 -1.16
CA PHE A 51 13.70 -0.71 -0.85
C PHE A 51 14.07 -2.16 -1.17
N PRO A 52 13.99 -3.07 -0.18
CA PRO A 52 14.39 -4.46 -0.38
C PRO A 52 13.47 -5.17 -1.39
N PRO A 53 14.02 -6.13 -2.17
CA PRO A 53 13.22 -6.95 -3.05
C PRO A 53 12.33 -7.90 -2.25
N LEU A 54 11.07 -8.03 -2.67
CA LEU A 54 10.17 -9.10 -2.28
C LEU A 54 10.28 -10.29 -3.24
N ALA A 55 10.71 -10.05 -4.47
CA ALA A 55 10.94 -11.06 -5.49
C ALA A 55 12.15 -11.94 -5.16
N GLY A 56 11.93 -13.24 -4.98
CA GLY A 56 12.99 -14.21 -4.68
C GLY A 56 13.79 -13.85 -3.43
N SER A 57 13.12 -13.30 -2.41
CA SER A 57 13.76 -12.79 -1.19
C SER A 57 14.19 -13.93 -0.27
N ASP A 58 15.48 -13.99 0.06
CA ASP A 58 16.03 -14.88 1.09
C ASP A 58 15.43 -14.61 2.47
N TYR A 59 15.21 -13.34 2.79
CA TYR A 59 14.60 -12.89 4.04
C TYR A 59 13.19 -13.44 4.23
N ILE A 60 12.35 -13.44 3.17
CA ILE A 60 11.01 -14.05 3.17
C ILE A 60 11.12 -15.57 3.18
N LYS A 61 12.07 -16.15 2.43
CA LYS A 61 12.24 -17.59 2.33
C LYS A 61 12.66 -18.23 3.65
N GLU A 62 13.52 -17.57 4.42
CA GLU A 62 14.00 -18.05 5.71
C GLU A 62 12.85 -18.12 6.73
N ASP A 63 12.02 -17.08 6.77
CA ASP A 63 10.84 -17.05 7.63
C ASP A 63 9.71 -16.21 6.98
N PRO A 64 8.72 -16.87 6.36
CA PRO A 64 7.57 -16.19 5.76
C PRO A 64 6.76 -15.34 6.75
N TRP A 65 6.81 -15.65 8.06
CA TRP A 65 6.08 -14.92 9.09
C TRP A 65 6.55 -13.46 9.20
N ARG A 66 7.82 -13.18 8.87
CA ARG A 66 8.38 -11.83 8.83
C ARG A 66 7.59 -10.87 7.95
N LEU A 67 6.86 -11.36 6.93
CA LEU A 67 5.96 -10.53 6.13
C LEU A 67 4.80 -9.99 6.97
N VAL A 68 4.19 -10.84 7.81
CA VAL A 68 3.10 -10.45 8.71
C VAL A 68 3.63 -9.46 9.75
N GLU A 69 4.78 -9.76 10.37
CA GLU A 69 5.37 -8.88 11.38
C GLU A 69 5.74 -7.50 10.82
N ALA A 70 6.42 -7.46 9.66
CA ALA A 70 6.84 -6.21 9.04
C ALA A 70 5.65 -5.36 8.59
N THR A 71 4.56 -5.98 8.14
CA THR A 71 3.37 -5.24 7.71
C THR A 71 2.51 -4.78 8.87
N VAL A 72 2.40 -5.58 9.94
CA VAL A 72 1.62 -5.23 11.13
C VAL A 72 2.35 -4.18 12.00
N ASN A 73 3.64 -4.38 12.25
CA ASN A 73 4.42 -3.53 13.17
C ASN A 73 5.19 -2.41 12.48
N GLY A 74 5.35 -2.51 11.16
CA GLY A 74 6.41 -1.79 10.46
C GLY A 74 7.76 -2.49 10.64
N LEU A 75 8.77 -2.01 9.93
CA LEU A 75 10.12 -2.54 9.99
C LEU A 75 11.13 -1.40 9.92
N SER A 76 12.18 -1.46 10.75
CA SER A 76 13.26 -0.49 10.75
C SER A 76 14.56 -1.12 11.26
N GLY A 77 15.68 -0.46 10.98
CA GLY A 77 17.00 -0.94 11.37
C GLY A 77 17.73 -1.66 10.22
N PRO A 78 19.00 -2.01 10.46
CA PRO A 78 19.84 -2.63 9.43
C PRO A 78 19.37 -4.07 9.14
N MET A 79 19.31 -4.41 7.86
CA MET A 79 18.99 -5.76 7.38
C MET A 79 19.69 -6.06 6.06
N THR A 80 19.91 -7.35 5.80
CA THR A 80 20.45 -7.84 4.54
C THR A 80 19.36 -8.63 3.81
N VAL A 81 19.11 -8.31 2.54
CA VAL A 81 18.19 -9.07 1.68
C VAL A 81 18.89 -9.35 0.36
N ASN A 82 18.98 -10.62 -0.02
CA ASN A 82 19.66 -11.11 -1.21
C ASN A 82 21.12 -10.57 -1.32
N GLY A 83 21.81 -10.48 -0.19
CA GLY A 83 23.19 -9.98 -0.09
C GLY A 83 23.36 -8.45 -0.20
N ALA A 84 22.27 -7.68 -0.29
CA ALA A 84 22.32 -6.22 -0.26
C ALA A 84 21.85 -5.67 1.09
N GLU A 85 22.49 -4.60 1.55
CA GLU A 85 22.20 -3.96 2.84
C GLU A 85 21.10 -2.90 2.70
N TYR A 86 20.20 -2.85 3.69
CA TYR A 86 19.11 -1.89 3.80
C TYR A 86 19.01 -1.38 5.24
N ASN A 87 18.67 -0.10 5.41
CA ASN A 87 18.46 0.49 6.74
C ASN A 87 17.46 1.64 6.66
N ASN A 88 16.31 1.36 6.04
CA ASN A 88 15.21 2.32 5.90
C ASN A 88 14.04 1.92 6.81
N VAL A 89 13.02 2.78 6.86
CA VAL A 89 11.81 2.55 7.65
C VAL A 89 10.67 2.17 6.72
N MET A 90 10.08 1.00 6.95
CA MET A 90 8.78 0.59 6.42
C MET A 90 7.72 0.90 7.49
N PRO A 91 6.78 1.83 7.25
CA PRO A 91 5.70 2.09 8.19
C PRO A 91 4.79 0.88 8.39
N ALA A 92 4.16 0.81 9.57
CA ALA A 92 3.11 -0.17 9.84
C ALA A 92 1.90 0.07 8.94
N MET A 93 1.36 -0.99 8.34
CA MET A 93 0.15 -0.97 7.52
C MET A 93 -1.09 -1.25 8.38
N SER A 94 -1.18 -0.55 9.53
CA SER A 94 -2.23 -0.78 10.54
C SER A 94 -3.66 -0.50 10.04
N TYR A 95 -3.78 0.23 8.92
CA TYR A 95 -5.04 0.63 8.31
C TYR A 95 -5.66 -0.46 7.42
N LEU A 96 -4.90 -1.52 7.10
CA LEU A 96 -5.40 -2.67 6.36
C LEU A 96 -6.07 -3.64 7.32
N SER A 97 -7.23 -4.15 6.92
CA SER A 97 -7.90 -5.26 7.60
C SER A 97 -7.09 -6.55 7.51
N ASP A 98 -7.41 -7.52 8.35
CA ASP A 98 -6.72 -8.82 8.36
C ASP A 98 -6.96 -9.60 7.07
N ASP A 99 -8.14 -9.45 6.45
CA ASP A 99 -8.46 -10.05 5.15
C ASP A 99 -7.65 -9.43 4.01
N GLU A 100 -7.54 -8.09 3.97
CA GLU A 100 -6.73 -7.39 2.97
C GLU A 100 -5.25 -7.78 3.10
N LEU A 101 -4.74 -7.83 4.33
CA LEU A 101 -3.36 -8.18 4.58
C LEU A 101 -3.07 -9.65 4.26
N SER A 102 -3.99 -10.56 4.61
CA SER A 102 -3.97 -11.97 4.21
C SER A 102 -3.85 -12.11 2.69
N ALA A 103 -4.66 -11.36 1.93
CA ALA A 103 -4.62 -11.38 0.47
C ALA A 103 -3.30 -10.85 -0.09
N ILE A 104 -2.77 -9.74 0.43
CA ILE A 104 -1.49 -9.16 0.01
C ILE A 104 -0.32 -10.12 0.29
N VAL A 105 -0.22 -10.64 1.51
CA VAL A 105 0.90 -11.52 1.89
C VAL A 105 0.84 -12.82 1.08
N THR A 106 -0.36 -13.37 0.87
CA THR A 106 -0.55 -14.53 -0.01
C THR A 106 -0.11 -14.23 -1.44
N TYR A 107 -0.45 -13.07 -1.99
CA TYR A 107 0.01 -12.66 -3.32
C TYR A 107 1.55 -12.58 -3.40
N VAL A 108 2.21 -11.96 -2.42
CA VAL A 108 3.68 -11.86 -2.36
C VAL A 108 4.34 -13.24 -2.28
N LEU A 109 3.84 -14.12 -1.42
CA LEU A 109 4.39 -15.47 -1.23
C LEU A 109 4.28 -16.34 -2.49
N ASN A 110 3.25 -16.13 -3.31
CA ASN A 110 3.02 -16.91 -4.53
C ASN A 110 3.50 -16.19 -5.81
N SER A 111 4.18 -15.05 -5.68
CA SER A 111 4.70 -14.27 -6.80
C SER A 111 6.21 -14.39 -6.93
N TRP A 112 6.72 -14.07 -8.13
CA TRP A 112 8.14 -13.83 -8.41
C TRP A 112 9.12 -14.94 -7.96
N GLY A 113 8.67 -16.19 -7.99
CA GLY A 113 9.50 -17.34 -7.63
C GLY A 113 9.68 -17.55 -6.12
N ASN A 114 8.88 -16.89 -5.28
CA ASN A 114 8.79 -17.20 -3.86
C ASN A 114 8.20 -18.60 -3.62
N ALA A 115 8.40 -19.14 -2.42
CA ALA A 115 8.13 -20.55 -2.10
C ALA A 115 6.63 -20.92 -2.04
N GLY A 116 5.73 -19.95 -2.20
CA GLY A 116 4.29 -20.13 -2.00
C GLY A 116 3.90 -20.13 -0.52
N GLY A 117 2.64 -20.45 -0.28
CA GLY A 117 2.05 -20.42 1.07
C GLY A 117 1.08 -19.25 1.25
N GLN A 118 0.50 -19.15 2.45
CA GLN A 118 -0.52 -18.17 2.78
C GLN A 118 -0.65 -18.05 4.30
N PHE A 119 -1.23 -16.94 4.74
CA PHE A 119 -1.69 -16.74 6.12
C PHE A 119 -3.16 -16.38 6.10
N SER A 120 -3.95 -16.97 6.99
CA SER A 120 -5.35 -16.61 7.13
C SER A 120 -5.50 -15.27 7.86
N ALA A 121 -6.61 -14.58 7.61
CA ALA A 121 -6.99 -13.40 8.38
C ALA A 121 -7.04 -13.70 9.89
N GLU A 122 -7.49 -14.90 10.28
CA GLU A 122 -7.49 -15.34 11.69
C GLU A 122 -6.08 -15.41 12.30
N GLN A 123 -5.09 -15.89 11.55
CA GLN A 123 -3.70 -15.92 12.02
C GLN A 123 -3.15 -14.50 12.24
N ILE A 124 -3.48 -13.59 11.32
CA ILE A 124 -3.05 -12.19 11.39
C ILE A 124 -3.77 -11.46 12.54
N GLY A 125 -5.08 -11.65 12.68
CA GLY A 125 -5.88 -11.07 13.75
C GLY A 125 -5.40 -11.53 15.13
N ARG A 126 -5.13 -12.82 15.30
CA ARG A 126 -4.54 -13.34 16.55
C ARG A 126 -3.18 -12.70 16.85
N TYR A 127 -2.33 -12.52 15.84
CA TYR A 127 -1.04 -11.86 16.04
C TYR A 127 -1.20 -10.40 16.48
N ARG A 128 -2.14 -9.68 15.87
CA ARG A 128 -2.48 -8.30 16.26
C ARG A 128 -2.96 -8.24 17.71
N GLU A 129 -3.87 -9.12 18.12
CA GLU A 129 -4.34 -9.22 19.51
C GLU A 129 -3.19 -9.50 20.49
N GLU A 130 -2.32 -10.46 20.19
CA GLU A 130 -1.15 -10.80 21.01
C GLU A 130 -0.14 -9.64 21.11
N ALA A 131 -0.01 -8.85 20.04
CA ALA A 131 0.83 -7.65 20.00
C ALA A 131 0.16 -6.42 20.66
N GLY A 132 -1.10 -6.52 21.12
CA GLY A 132 -1.86 -5.39 21.65
C GLY A 132 -2.19 -4.33 20.59
N LEU A 133 -2.26 -4.73 19.33
CA LEU A 133 -2.58 -3.90 18.19
C LEU A 133 -3.98 -4.24 17.71
N GLU A 134 -4.83 -3.24 17.53
CA GLU A 134 -6.12 -3.43 16.85
C GLU A 134 -5.92 -3.11 15.35
N ALA A 135 -6.58 -3.86 14.47
CA ALA A 135 -6.71 -3.42 13.08
C ALA A 135 -7.47 -2.09 13.10
N ARG A 136 -6.81 -0.99 12.69
CA ARG A 136 -7.56 0.23 12.42
C ARG A 136 -8.35 -0.08 11.17
N GLN A 137 -9.64 -0.34 11.29
CA GLN A 137 -10.51 -0.41 10.13
C GLN A 137 -10.25 0.87 9.34
N GLY A 138 -9.70 0.74 8.12
CA GLY A 138 -9.38 1.84 7.22
C GLY A 138 -10.61 2.63 6.73
N GLY A 139 -11.71 2.62 7.47
CA GLY A 139 -12.72 3.65 7.40
C GLY A 139 -12.32 4.74 8.37
N GLY A 140 -11.41 5.62 7.96
CA GLY A 140 -11.11 6.80 8.77
C GLY A 140 -12.43 7.45 9.19
N GLU A 141 -12.69 7.56 10.49
CA GLU A 141 -13.84 8.31 10.97
C GLU A 141 -13.86 9.65 10.24
N ARG A 142 -14.98 9.93 9.57
CA ARG A 142 -15.21 11.24 8.95
C ARG A 142 -14.92 12.29 10.00
N HIS A 143 -14.03 13.23 9.68
CA HIS A 143 -13.80 14.37 10.56
C HIS A 143 -15.16 15.02 10.86
N PRO A 144 -15.54 15.18 12.14
CA PRO A 144 -16.82 15.77 12.49
C PRO A 144 -16.93 17.17 11.85
N GLY A 145 -17.90 17.33 10.95
CA GLY A 145 -18.16 18.59 10.27
C GLY A 145 -17.63 18.70 8.83
N THR A 146 -16.97 17.69 8.27
CA THR A 146 -16.63 17.67 6.84
C THR A 146 -17.88 17.34 6.00
N PRO A 147 -18.34 18.25 5.12
CA PRO A 147 -19.49 17.99 4.25
C PRO A 147 -19.17 16.90 3.22
N GLU A 148 -20.18 16.11 2.84
CA GLU A 148 -20.06 15.06 1.81
C GLU A 148 -19.42 15.57 0.50
N SER A 149 -19.64 16.84 0.14
CA SER A 149 -19.06 17.50 -1.03
C SER A 149 -17.54 17.67 -0.98
N GLU A 150 -16.93 17.70 0.21
CA GLU A 150 -15.48 17.76 0.36
C GLU A 150 -14.83 16.36 0.31
N HIS A 151 -15.63 15.31 0.55
CA HIS A 151 -15.20 13.91 0.46
C HIS A 151 -15.33 13.33 -0.94
N ILE A 152 -16.34 13.79 -1.70
CA ILE A 152 -16.46 13.49 -3.11
C ILE A 152 -15.64 14.53 -3.88
N PHE A 153 -14.31 14.43 -3.84
CA PHE A 153 -13.51 14.95 -4.95
C PHE A 153 -13.70 14.02 -6.15
N GLN A 154 -14.92 13.99 -6.70
CA GLN A 154 -15.09 13.68 -8.10
C GLN A 154 -14.59 14.91 -8.83
N GLY A 155 -13.59 14.73 -9.68
CA GLY A 155 -13.13 15.74 -10.63
C GLY A 155 -14.25 16.09 -11.60
N GLN A 156 -15.30 16.76 -11.12
CA GLN A 156 -16.12 17.59 -11.96
C GLN A 156 -15.17 18.63 -12.53
N ALA A 157 -14.94 18.53 -13.84
CA ALA A 157 -14.39 19.61 -14.60
C ALA A 157 -15.37 20.78 -14.45
N LEU A 158 -15.19 21.57 -13.40
CA LEU A 158 -15.70 22.92 -13.38
C LEU A 158 -15.14 23.54 -14.65
N ALA A 159 -16.03 23.96 -15.54
CA ALA A 159 -15.65 24.81 -16.65
C ALA A 159 -14.90 25.99 -16.02
N MET A 160 -13.57 25.98 -16.13
CA MET A 160 -12.77 27.09 -15.66
C MET A 160 -13.27 28.28 -16.46
N GLN A 161 -14.02 29.18 -15.83
CA GLN A 161 -14.13 30.53 -16.35
C GLN A 161 -12.70 31.01 -16.56
N GLU A 162 -12.46 31.58 -17.73
CA GLU A 162 -11.15 32.02 -18.18
C GLU A 162 -10.51 32.83 -17.05
N ALA A 163 -9.54 32.22 -16.37
CA ALA A 163 -8.91 32.84 -15.22
C ALA A 163 -8.20 34.08 -15.75
N GLU A 164 -8.63 35.25 -15.29
CA GLU A 164 -8.04 36.52 -15.70
C GLU A 164 -6.54 36.49 -15.39
N GLN A 165 -5.73 36.84 -16.39
CA GLN A 165 -4.28 36.81 -16.28
C GLN A 165 -3.83 37.97 -15.40
N VAL A 166 -3.65 37.71 -14.10
CA VAL A 166 -3.05 38.66 -13.19
C VAL A 166 -1.53 38.60 -13.36
N ILE A 167 -0.98 39.51 -14.16
CA ILE A 167 0.47 39.67 -14.31
C ILE A 167 1.00 40.40 -13.08
N THR A 168 1.80 39.71 -12.25
CA THR A 168 2.45 40.32 -11.11
C THR A 168 3.55 41.29 -11.56
N PRO A 169 3.76 42.42 -10.87
CA PRO A 169 4.88 43.33 -11.16
C PRO A 169 6.22 42.58 -11.13
N GLY A 170 7.04 42.75 -12.18
CA GLY A 170 8.35 42.08 -12.30
C GLY A 170 8.31 40.68 -12.91
N ALA A 171 7.14 40.13 -13.26
CA ALA A 171 7.06 38.90 -14.03
C ALA A 171 7.53 39.10 -15.49
N PRO A 172 8.20 38.11 -16.10
CA PRO A 172 8.50 38.13 -17.52
C PRO A 172 7.23 38.30 -18.37
N SER A 173 7.31 39.06 -19.45
CA SER A 173 6.20 39.15 -20.41
C SER A 173 6.07 37.81 -21.13
N LEU A 174 4.95 37.12 -20.89
CA LEU A 174 4.57 35.88 -21.55
C LEU A 174 3.33 36.15 -22.41
N SER A 175 3.27 35.56 -23.60
CA SER A 175 2.04 35.52 -24.38
C SER A 175 0.98 34.67 -23.68
N GLN A 176 -0.29 34.84 -24.07
CA GLN A 176 -1.40 34.10 -23.47
C GLN A 176 -1.23 32.58 -23.63
N SER A 177 -0.71 32.12 -24.76
CA SER A 177 -0.44 30.71 -25.03
C SER A 177 0.72 30.16 -24.19
N GLU A 178 1.79 30.94 -24.03
CA GLU A 178 2.92 30.56 -23.17
C GLU A 178 2.49 30.46 -21.71
N PHE A 179 1.68 31.41 -21.23
CA PHE A 179 1.13 31.37 -19.89
C PHE A 179 0.21 30.15 -19.68
N ALA A 180 -0.66 29.85 -20.66
CA ALA A 180 -1.53 28.68 -20.60
C ALA A 180 -0.72 27.37 -20.56
N HIS A 181 0.37 27.29 -21.33
CA HIS A 181 1.27 26.13 -21.34
C HIS A 181 2.02 25.98 -20.01
N ALA A 182 2.60 27.07 -19.49
CA ALA A 182 3.27 27.08 -18.19
C ALA A 182 2.32 26.68 -17.05
N ARG A 183 1.08 27.17 -17.08
CA ARG A 183 0.03 26.78 -16.13
C ARG A 183 -0.24 25.27 -16.19
N LYS A 184 -0.41 24.71 -17.38
CA LYS A 184 -0.64 23.27 -17.56
C LYS A 184 0.50 22.44 -16.97
N LEU A 185 1.74 22.79 -17.29
CA LEU A 185 2.93 22.11 -16.75
C LEU A 185 2.99 22.17 -15.21
N TYR A 186 2.65 23.31 -14.62
CA TYR A 186 2.60 23.45 -13.17
C TYR A 186 1.60 22.47 -12.53
N PHE A 187 0.38 22.37 -13.08
CA PHE A 187 -0.62 21.45 -12.56
C PHE A 187 -0.23 19.98 -12.75
N GLU A 188 0.36 19.63 -13.88
CA GLU A 188 0.76 18.24 -14.18
C GLU A 188 1.97 17.78 -13.37
N ARG A 189 2.89 18.67 -13.02
CA ARG A 189 4.21 18.28 -12.47
C ARG A 189 4.52 18.82 -11.07
N CYS A 190 3.90 19.93 -10.67
CA CYS A 190 4.32 20.68 -9.47
C CYS A 190 3.22 20.79 -8.42
N ALA A 191 1.95 20.94 -8.84
CA ALA A 191 0.82 21.19 -7.95
C ALA A 191 0.59 20.07 -6.93
N GLY A 192 0.89 18.81 -7.29
CA GLY A 192 0.78 17.69 -6.36
C GLY A 192 1.69 17.80 -5.14
N CYS A 193 2.87 18.42 -5.27
CA CYS A 193 3.82 18.57 -4.17
C CYS A 193 3.70 19.93 -3.47
N HIS A 194 3.54 21.01 -4.23
CA HIS A 194 3.59 22.38 -3.72
C HIS A 194 2.21 23.01 -3.45
N GLY A 195 1.13 22.36 -3.89
CA GLY A 195 -0.25 22.82 -3.73
C GLY A 195 -0.62 23.96 -4.68
N VAL A 196 -1.88 24.38 -4.67
CA VAL A 196 -2.38 25.47 -5.53
C VAL A 196 -2.89 26.65 -4.71
N LEU A 197 -3.52 26.42 -3.54
CA LEU A 197 -4.16 27.49 -2.75
C LEU A 197 -4.15 27.30 -1.22
N ARG A 198 -3.32 26.40 -0.67
CA ARG A 198 -2.94 26.35 0.76
C ARG A 198 -2.01 25.17 1.00
N LYS A 199 -0.75 25.45 1.32
CA LYS A 199 0.30 24.53 1.83
C LYS A 199 0.26 23.13 1.20
N GLY A 200 0.99 22.94 0.09
CA GLY A 200 1.09 21.65 -0.59
C GLY A 200 1.36 20.47 0.32
N ALA A 201 0.97 19.28 -0.13
CA ALA A 201 1.04 18.05 0.66
C ALA A 201 2.46 17.73 1.14
N THR A 202 3.50 18.17 0.42
CA THR A 202 4.90 17.83 0.69
C THR A 202 5.85 19.01 0.79
N GLY A 203 5.46 20.24 0.39
CA GLY A 203 6.39 21.37 0.32
C GLY A 203 5.78 22.77 0.43
N LYS A 204 6.64 23.76 0.69
CA LYS A 204 6.29 25.19 0.64
C LYS A 204 5.73 25.56 -0.74
N PRO A 205 4.79 26.50 -0.82
CA PRO A 205 4.21 26.92 -2.10
C PRO A 205 5.28 27.60 -2.98
N LEU A 206 5.14 27.48 -4.30
CA LEU A 206 6.00 28.12 -5.30
C LEU A 206 5.42 29.49 -5.71
N THR A 207 5.07 30.33 -4.73
CA THR A 207 4.54 31.65 -5.01
C THR A 207 5.65 32.63 -5.42
N PRO A 208 5.36 33.63 -6.27
CA PRO A 208 6.37 34.56 -6.77
C PRO A 208 7.19 35.27 -5.68
N ASP A 209 6.57 35.60 -4.54
CA ASP A 209 7.24 36.19 -3.38
C ASP A 209 8.34 35.30 -2.77
N ILE A 210 8.29 33.98 -3.00
CA ILE A 210 9.27 33.01 -2.51
C ILE A 210 10.31 32.69 -3.58
N THR A 211 9.90 32.62 -4.85
CA THR A 211 10.75 32.14 -5.94
C THR A 211 11.55 33.25 -6.62
N GLN A 212 11.06 34.49 -6.67
CA GLN A 212 11.73 35.58 -7.40
C GLN A 212 13.15 35.90 -6.88
N GLU A 213 13.39 35.79 -5.57
CA GLU A 213 14.73 36.00 -5.00
C GLU A 213 15.72 34.88 -5.36
N LYS A 214 15.23 33.74 -5.85
CA LYS A 214 16.01 32.55 -6.15
C LYS A 214 16.42 32.43 -7.62
N GLY A 215 15.99 33.39 -8.46
CA GLY A 215 16.18 33.39 -9.92
C GLY A 215 15.05 32.68 -10.65
#